data_AF-A0A6J1QN02-F1
#
_entry.id   AF-A0A6J1QN02-F1
#
_cell.length_a   1.000
_cell.length_b   1.000
_cell.length_c   1.000
_cell.angle_alpha   90.00
_cell.angle_beta   90.00
_cell.angle_gamma   90.00
#
_symmetry.space_group_name_H-M   'P 1'
#
loop_
_entity.id
_entity.type
_entity.pdbx_description
1 polymer ?
#
loop_
_entity_poly.entity_id
_entity_poly.type
_entity_poly.pdbx_seq_one_letter_code
_entity_poly.pdbx_strand_id
1 'polypeptide(L)'
;MDNENASCSHDGKENAQLSLLDLPKEMFLHICSFLDTSTLVHGLILVCKQFYQILKDDVLLWKARINHILPNTTYSLLRPEKPDKLFWKLSYVAIEKQTALFEKPQDSMKKLFIEYRHSATSVLLMP
;
A
#
# COMPACT_ATOMS: atom_id res chain seq x y z
N MET A 1 -7.09 -11.44 64.77
CA MET A 1 -7.48 -11.86 63.41
C MET A 1 -7.99 -10.60 62.78
N ASP A 2 -7.07 -9.81 62.22
CA ASP A 2 -7.33 -8.43 61.84
C ASP A 2 -7.48 -8.40 60.32
N ASN A 3 -8.72 -8.17 59.88
CA ASN A 3 -9.11 -8.16 58.49
C ASN A 3 -8.94 -6.74 57.94
N GLU A 4 -7.76 -6.42 57.44
CA GLU A 4 -7.48 -5.20 56.67
C GLU A 4 -8.17 -5.30 55.31
N ASN A 5 -9.42 -4.85 55.26
CA ASN A 5 -10.15 -4.65 54.01
C ASN A 5 -9.59 -3.40 53.30
N ALA A 6 -8.53 -3.59 52.51
CA ALA A 6 -8.01 -2.58 51.60
C ALA A 6 -9.03 -2.34 50.48
N SER A 7 -9.98 -1.44 50.75
CA SER A 7 -10.83 -0.84 49.72
C SER A 7 -9.91 -0.11 48.73
N CYS A 8 -9.65 -0.73 47.59
CA CYS A 8 -9.04 -0.07 46.45
C CYS A 8 -10.00 1.02 45.98
N SER A 9 -9.78 2.25 46.43
CA SER A 9 -10.34 3.45 45.81
C SER A 9 -9.87 3.46 44.36
N HIS A 10 -10.76 3.12 43.43
CA HIS A 10 -10.59 3.35 42.01
C HIS A 10 -10.44 4.86 41.82
N ASP A 11 -9.20 5.31 41.79
CA ASP A 11 -8.83 6.65 41.34
C ASP A 11 -9.36 6.79 39.91
N GLY A 12 -10.36 7.65 39.75
CA GLY A 12 -11.00 7.97 38.49
C GLY A 12 -10.03 8.72 37.60
N LYS A 13 -9.04 8.01 37.07
CA LYS A 13 -8.28 8.48 35.92
C LYS A 13 -9.25 8.55 34.77
N GLU A 14 -9.73 9.75 34.49
CA GLU A 14 -10.25 10.12 33.18
C GLU A 14 -9.21 9.64 32.17
N ASN A 15 -9.46 8.48 31.56
CA ASN A 15 -8.61 7.94 30.53
C ASN A 15 -8.65 8.97 29.42
N ALA A 16 -7.59 9.77 29.28
CA ALA A 16 -7.47 10.76 28.23
C ALA A 16 -7.76 10.05 26.91
N GLN A 17 -8.95 10.28 26.37
CA GLN A 17 -9.42 9.60 25.18
C GLN A 17 -8.71 10.24 24.00
N LEU A 18 -7.51 9.73 23.70
CA LEU A 18 -6.71 10.17 22.56
C LEU A 18 -7.44 9.81 21.27
N SER A 19 -7.84 10.84 20.52
CA SER A 19 -8.41 10.64 19.18
C SER A 19 -7.30 10.52 18.15
N LEU A 20 -7.54 9.73 17.09
CA LEU A 20 -6.67 9.70 15.93
C LEU A 20 -6.57 11.08 15.24
N LEU A 21 -7.56 11.96 15.44
CA LEU A 21 -7.58 13.31 14.89
C LEU A 21 -6.60 14.26 15.60
N ASP A 22 -6.20 13.93 16.83
CA ASP A 22 -5.29 14.72 17.65
C ASP A 22 -3.82 14.36 17.37
N LEU A 23 -3.57 13.31 16.56
CA LEU A 23 -2.23 12.88 16.19
C LEU A 23 -1.62 13.83 15.14
N PRO A 24 -0.30 14.07 15.21
CA PRO A 24 0.45 14.63 14.08
C PRO A 24 0.24 13.78 12.83
N LYS A 25 0.18 14.43 11.67
CA LYS A 25 -0.10 13.77 10.38
C LYS A 25 0.91 12.64 10.09
N GLU A 26 2.16 12.80 10.50
CA GLU A 26 3.22 11.81 10.31
C GLU A 26 2.93 10.52 11.08
N MET A 27 2.44 10.64 12.32
CA MET A 27 2.06 9.48 13.14
C MET A 27 0.83 8.79 12.57
N PHE A 28 -0.15 9.57 12.10
CA PHE A 28 -1.31 9.02 11.40
C PHE A 28 -0.91 8.28 10.11
N LEU A 29 -0.02 8.86 9.28
CA LEU A 29 0.49 8.21 8.07
C LEU A 29 1.33 6.97 8.39
N HIS A 30 2.07 6.97 9.51
CA HIS A 30 2.79 5.80 9.98
C HIS A 30 1.82 4.67 10.35
N ILE A 31 0.74 4.95 11.09
CA ILE A 31 -0.32 3.96 11.33
C ILE A 31 -0.90 3.45 10.00
N CYS A 32 -1.19 4.37 9.07
CA CYS A 32 -1.70 4.03 7.74
C CYS A 32 -0.75 3.13 6.96
N SER A 33 0.56 3.15 7.21
CA SER A 33 1.53 2.28 6.52
C SER A 33 1.36 0.79 6.84
N PHE A 34 0.75 0.45 7.98
CA PHE A 34 0.47 -0.94 8.38
C PHE A 34 -0.87 -1.48 7.87
N LEU A 35 -1.75 -0.61 7.37
CA LEU A 35 -3.07 -1.01 6.89
C LEU A 35 -2.99 -1.53 5.45
N ASP A 36 -3.90 -2.40 5.05
CA ASP A 36 -4.02 -2.82 3.66
C ASP A 36 -4.68 -1.71 2.79
N THR A 37 -4.50 -1.82 1.50
CA THR A 37 -4.98 -0.82 0.52
C THR A 37 -6.49 -0.69 0.53
N SER A 38 -7.21 -1.80 0.69
CA SER A 38 -8.67 -1.79 0.74
C SER A 38 -9.16 -1.01 1.96
N THR A 39 -8.58 -1.28 3.14
CA THR A 39 -8.89 -0.54 4.36
C THR A 39 -8.63 0.96 4.21
N LEU A 40 -7.54 1.37 3.56
CA LEU A 40 -7.26 2.79 3.34
C LEU A 40 -8.22 3.45 2.34
N VAL A 41 -8.41 2.83 1.17
CA VAL A 41 -9.11 3.43 0.02
C VAL A 41 -10.63 3.32 0.14
N HIS A 42 -11.13 2.24 0.72
CA HIS A 42 -12.57 1.98 0.84
C HIS A 42 -13.09 2.15 2.28
N GLY A 43 -12.20 2.26 3.27
CA GLY A 43 -12.55 2.51 4.66
C GLY A 43 -12.13 3.90 5.12
N LEU A 44 -10.86 4.04 5.49
CA LEU A 44 -10.34 5.16 6.27
C LEU A 44 -10.54 6.52 5.59
N ILE A 45 -10.41 6.59 4.26
CA ILE A 45 -10.63 7.83 3.50
C ILE A 45 -12.08 8.35 3.58
N LEU A 46 -13.04 7.49 3.90
CA LEU A 46 -14.47 7.82 3.98
C LEU A 46 -14.93 8.14 5.41
N VAL A 47 -14.10 7.89 6.42
CA VAL A 47 -14.47 8.05 7.84
C VAL A 47 -14.72 9.51 8.21
N CYS A 48 -13.84 10.41 7.78
CA CYS A 48 -14.01 11.84 8.06
C CYS A 48 -13.27 12.73 7.05
N LYS A 49 -13.60 14.03 7.06
CA LYS A 49 -13.00 15.04 6.18
C LYS A 49 -11.47 15.14 6.35
N GLN A 50 -10.96 15.05 7.58
CA GLN A 50 -9.53 15.18 7.84
C GLN A 50 -8.74 14.00 7.24
N PHE A 51 -9.22 12.76 7.43
CA PHE A 51 -8.61 11.58 6.83
C PHE A 51 -8.68 11.64 5.31
N TYR A 52 -9.81 12.09 4.74
CA TYR A 52 -9.91 12.32 3.30
C TYR A 52 -8.84 13.28 2.80
N GLN A 53 -8.65 14.43 3.46
CA GLN A 53 -7.67 15.44 3.03
C GLN A 53 -6.23 14.93 3.12
N ILE A 54 -5.91 14.13 4.14
CA ILE A 54 -4.59 13.53 4.31
C ILE A 54 -4.36 12.46 3.24
N LEU A 55 -5.30 11.54 3.02
CA LEU A 55 -5.06 10.33 2.22
C LEU A 55 -5.32 10.48 0.72
N LYS A 56 -6.13 11.46 0.28
CA LYS A 56 -6.57 11.55 -1.12
C LYS A 56 -5.41 11.65 -2.13
N ASP A 57 -4.36 12.39 -1.79
CA ASP A 57 -3.25 12.75 -2.69
C ASP A 57 -1.86 12.56 -2.04
N ASP A 58 -1.73 11.75 -0.98
CA ASP A 58 -0.44 11.60 -0.28
C ASP A 58 0.58 10.81 -1.12
N VAL A 59 1.38 11.55 -1.89
CA VAL A 59 2.40 11.02 -2.78
C VAL A 59 3.45 10.19 -2.04
N LEU A 60 3.80 10.54 -0.80
CA LEU A 60 4.87 9.86 -0.05
C LEU A 60 4.40 8.49 0.43
N LEU A 61 3.17 8.40 0.95
CA LEU A 61 2.56 7.14 1.36
C LEU A 61 2.53 6.12 0.22
N TRP A 62 2.00 6.51 -0.95
CA TRP A 62 1.87 5.61 -2.10
C TRP A 62 3.24 5.23 -2.69
N LYS A 63 4.19 6.18 -2.74
CA LYS A 63 5.57 5.88 -3.17
C LYS A 63 6.29 4.91 -2.25
N ALA A 64 6.16 5.09 -0.93
CA ALA A 64 6.78 4.20 0.05
C ALA A 64 6.26 2.77 -0.09
N ARG A 65 4.95 2.62 -0.30
CA ARG A 65 4.33 1.30 -0.54
C ARG A 65 4.79 0.66 -1.85
N ILE A 66 4.88 1.43 -2.93
CA ILE A 66 5.43 0.93 -4.20
C ILE A 66 6.88 0.45 -4.02
N ASN A 67 7.72 1.22 -3.31
CA ASN A 67 9.09 0.82 -3.00
C ASN A 67 9.18 -0.48 -2.21
N HIS A 68 8.22 -0.71 -1.31
CA HIS A 68 8.17 -1.95 -0.53
C HIS A 68 7.89 -3.18 -1.41
N ILE A 69 6.98 -3.05 -2.40
CA ILE A 69 6.67 -4.14 -3.34
C ILE A 69 7.78 -4.30 -4.39
N LEU A 70 8.34 -3.19 -4.86
CA LEU A 70 9.27 -3.14 -5.99
C LEU A 70 10.58 -2.43 -5.57
N PRO A 71 11.37 -3.03 -4.66
CA PRO A 71 12.58 -2.42 -4.16
C PRO A 71 13.57 -2.18 -5.30
N ASN A 72 14.29 -1.06 -5.23
CA ASN A 72 15.31 -0.64 -6.21
C ASN A 72 14.81 -0.30 -7.61
N THR A 73 13.50 -0.11 -7.80
CA THR A 73 13.01 0.40 -9.09
C THR A 73 13.24 1.89 -9.20
N THR A 74 13.98 2.29 -10.24
CA THR A 74 14.01 3.68 -10.66
C THR A 74 12.60 4.06 -11.08
N TYR A 75 11.94 4.86 -10.25
CA TYR A 75 10.61 5.42 -10.48
C TYR A 75 10.43 6.08 -11.86
N SER A 76 11.52 6.33 -12.59
CA SER A 76 11.50 6.83 -13.97
C SER A 76 10.72 5.94 -14.93
N LEU A 77 10.65 4.61 -14.72
CA LEU A 77 9.89 3.72 -15.59
C LEU A 77 8.37 3.89 -15.46
N LEU A 78 7.91 4.29 -14.28
CA LEU A 78 6.49 4.47 -14.02
C LEU A 78 6.07 5.92 -14.27
N ARG A 79 6.95 6.89 -14.04
CA ARG A 79 6.57 8.31 -13.97
C ARG A 79 6.34 8.92 -15.36
N PRO A 80 5.10 9.33 -15.70
CA PRO A 80 4.87 10.15 -16.88
C PRO A 80 5.47 11.55 -16.69
N GLU A 81 5.73 12.24 -17.80
CA GLU A 81 6.36 13.57 -17.82
C GLU A 81 5.58 14.60 -16.97
N LYS A 82 4.27 14.44 -16.86
CA LYS A 82 3.38 15.20 -15.98
C LYS A 82 2.49 14.25 -15.18
N PRO A 83 2.92 13.80 -13.99
CA PRO A 83 2.12 12.90 -13.18
C PRO A 83 0.94 13.64 -12.56
N ASP A 84 -0.27 13.11 -12.79
CA ASP A 84 -1.48 13.54 -12.09
C ASP A 84 -1.35 13.26 -10.57
N LYS A 85 -2.13 13.97 -9.74
CA LYS A 85 -2.13 13.81 -8.27
C LYS A 85 -2.45 12.37 -7.85
N LEU A 86 -3.32 11.71 -8.60
CA LEU A 86 -3.74 10.34 -8.34
C LEU A 86 -2.77 9.30 -8.90
N PHE A 87 -1.76 9.71 -9.67
CA PHE A 87 -0.86 8.81 -10.39
C PHE A 87 -0.28 7.72 -9.47
N TRP A 88 0.35 8.11 -8.36
CA TRP A 88 1.00 7.16 -7.45
C TRP A 88 0.01 6.20 -6.79
N LYS A 89 -1.18 6.68 -6.42
CA LYS A 89 -2.25 5.86 -5.86
C LYS A 89 -2.73 4.82 -6.85
N LEU A 90 -3.01 5.23 -8.09
CA LEU A 90 -3.48 4.34 -9.14
C LEU A 90 -2.39 3.34 -9.57
N SER A 91 -1.14 3.78 -9.66
CA SER A 91 0.00 2.90 -9.92
C SER A 91 0.14 1.84 -8.84
N TYR A 92 0.03 2.20 -7.57
CA TYR A 92 0.11 1.25 -6.46
C TYR A 92 -1.03 0.23 -6.53
N VAL A 93 -2.28 0.66 -6.71
CA VAL A 93 -3.43 -0.26 -6.85
C VAL A 93 -3.25 -1.22 -8.04
N ALA A 94 -2.72 -0.72 -9.15
CA ALA A 94 -2.44 -1.55 -10.32
C ALA A 94 -1.33 -2.58 -10.05
N ILE A 95 -0.23 -2.15 -9.41
CA ILE A 95 0.88 -3.03 -9.03
C ILE A 95 0.39 -4.10 -8.06
N GLU A 96 -0.30 -3.73 -6.99
CA GLU A 96 -0.84 -4.67 -5.99
C GLU A 96 -1.74 -5.72 -6.65
N LYS A 97 -2.66 -5.29 -7.51
CA LYS A 97 -3.53 -6.21 -8.25
C LYS A 97 -2.74 -7.17 -9.13
N GLN A 98 -1.72 -6.68 -9.84
CA GLN A 98 -0.89 -7.53 -10.69
C GLN A 98 -0.06 -8.50 -9.86
N THR A 99 0.59 -8.05 -8.80
CA THR A 99 1.36 -8.90 -7.87
C THR A 99 0.50 -10.05 -7.35
N ALA A 100 -0.74 -9.77 -6.93
CA ALA A 100 -1.67 -10.81 -6.47
C ALA A 100 -2.02 -11.86 -7.55
N LEU A 101 -2.06 -11.48 -8.84
CA LEU A 101 -2.24 -12.43 -9.94
C LEU A 101 -0.97 -13.29 -10.14
N PHE A 102 0.21 -12.69 -10.07
CA PHE A 102 1.49 -13.41 -10.19
C PHE A 102 1.75 -14.39 -9.04
N GLU A 103 1.17 -14.16 -7.85
CA GLU A 103 1.24 -15.12 -6.73
C GLU A 103 0.41 -16.39 -6.98
N LYS A 104 -0.62 -16.33 -7.84
CA LYS A 104 -1.50 -17.46 -8.18
C LYS A 104 -1.58 -17.67 -9.69
N PRO A 105 -0.46 -18.03 -10.34
CA PRO A 105 -0.37 -18.03 -11.81
C PRO A 105 -1.23 -19.13 -12.45
N GLN A 106 -1.43 -20.26 -11.76
CA GLN A 106 -2.25 -21.38 -12.24
C GLN A 106 -3.73 -21.01 -12.39
N ASP A 107 -4.25 -20.16 -11.49
CA ASP A 107 -5.68 -19.84 -11.42
C ASP A 107 -6.05 -18.57 -12.20
N SER A 108 -5.07 -17.73 -12.52
CA SER A 108 -5.34 -16.34 -12.92
C SER A 108 -4.67 -15.87 -14.21
N MET A 109 -3.71 -16.63 -14.76
CA MET A 109 -3.03 -16.27 -15.99
C MET A 109 -3.37 -17.19 -17.17
N LYS A 110 -3.65 -16.57 -18.32
CA LYS A 110 -3.77 -17.29 -19.59
C LYS A 110 -2.39 -17.73 -20.04
N LYS A 111 -2.17 -19.05 -20.11
CA LYS A 111 -0.95 -19.61 -20.69
C LYS A 111 -0.96 -19.39 -22.21
N LEU A 112 -0.05 -18.57 -22.70
CA LEU A 112 0.20 -18.42 -24.13
C LEU A 112 1.16 -19.53 -24.57
N PHE A 113 0.74 -20.34 -25.53
CA PHE A 113 1.63 -21.27 -26.23
C PHE A 113 2.16 -20.56 -27.48
N ILE A 114 3.47 -20.33 -27.52
CA ILE A 114 4.13 -19.80 -28.71
C ILE A 114 4.63 -21.00 -29.50
N GLU A 115 3.96 -21.32 -30.61
CA GLU A 115 4.48 -22.28 -31.59
C GLU A 115 5.67 -21.64 -32.32
N TYR A 116 6.88 -21.95 -31.87
CA TYR A 116 8.09 -21.64 -32.64
C TYR A 116 8.16 -22.59 -33.85
N ARG A 117 7.70 -22.14 -35.02
CA ARG A 117 8.12 -22.72 -36.30
C ARG A 117 9.54 -22.23 -36.59
N HIS A 118 10.54 -23.04 -36.25
CA HIS A 118 11.90 -22.81 -36.69
C HIS A 118 11.97 -23.01 -38.23
N SER A 119 12.00 -21.94 -39.02
CA SER A 119 12.63 -22.01 -40.33
C SER A 119 14.11 -21.78 -40.13
N ALA A 120 14.90 -22.86 -40.14
CA ALA A 120 16.34 -22.78 -40.20
C ALA A 120 16.74 -22.13 -41.54
N THR A 121 16.96 -20.82 -41.52
CA THR A 121 17.73 -20.15 -42.56
C THR A 121 19.04 -19.74 -41.92
N SER A 122 20.04 -20.61 -42.08
CA SER A 122 21.43 -20.35 -41.76
C SER A 122 21.88 -19.10 -42.51
N VAL A 123 22.00 -17.96 -41.82
CA VAL A 123 22.72 -16.81 -42.34
C VAL A 123 24.20 -17.11 -42.11
N LEU A 124 24.86 -17.57 -43.18
CA LEU A 124 26.31 -17.56 -43.28
C LEU A 124 26.77 -16.10 -43.30
N LEU A 125 27.16 -15.58 -42.15
CA LEU A 125 28.06 -14.41 -42.09
C LEU A 125 29.47 -14.94 -42.35
N MET A 126 29.89 -14.84 -43.61
CA MET A 126 31.29 -14.94 -44.00
C MET A 126 32.03 -13.61 -43.72
N PRO A 127 33.36 -13.65 -43.57
CA PRO A 127 34.17 -12.81 -42.67
C PRO A 127 34.31 -11.34 -43.09
#